data_AF-A0A401WGH0-F1
#
_entry.id   AF-A0A401WGH0-F1
#
_cell.length_a   1.000
_cell.length_b   1.000
_cell.length_c   1.000
_cell.angle_alpha   90.00
_cell.angle_beta   90.00
_cell.angle_gamma   90.00
#
_symmetry.space_group_name_H-M   'P 1'
#
loop_
_entity.id
_entity.type
_entity.pdbx_description
1 polymer ?
#
loop_
_entity_poly.entity_id
_entity_poly.type
_entity_poly.pdbx_seq_one_letter_code
_entity_poly.pdbx_strand_id
1 'polypeptide(L)'
;MATYSPDYLKRLLVAVEKFKLAFERWMQTQIEFNHAESRGLFPTVKTKEGQDQAAVQRLELDVAEAAGGAARAVHITGAQIGVAGVGAVDPIANWALMSEPKALVSPKDVRTTAATVRGRLNAMIVESEAAAESALPAFAPAQLHPVVWSAAAAHWTTHQYRVAVREAAEALTVHWKTRLGRHDADDTVFWQQTLSAGDPQKGRPKLVWPGDPASKTTKSMRGGLEPLAKALTNLATGLNLTVRNVTTHTRDELSEQEAMERLAAYSYLARLLDTCDARHVDDTTETV
;
A
#
# COMPACT_ATOMS: atom_id res chain seq x y z
N MET A 1 4.78 3.00 -3.69
CA MET A 1 5.12 2.88 -2.26
C MET A 1 6.12 1.74 -2.12
N ALA A 2 7.26 1.98 -1.46
CA ALA A 2 8.22 0.91 -1.20
C ALA A 2 7.59 -0.13 -0.25
N THR A 3 7.41 -1.36 -0.72
CA THR A 3 6.72 -2.45 0.01
C THR A 3 7.46 -2.89 1.28
N TYR A 4 8.74 -2.57 1.40
CA TYR A 4 9.63 -3.02 2.48
C TYR A 4 10.43 -1.83 3.04
N SER A 5 10.67 -1.82 4.36
CA SER A 5 11.45 -0.75 5.00
C SER A 5 12.96 -0.88 4.71
N PRO A 6 13.73 0.24 4.72
CA PRO A 6 15.18 0.20 4.51
C PRO A 6 15.91 -0.73 5.49
N ASP A 7 15.53 -0.71 6.77
CA ASP A 7 16.14 -1.55 7.81
C ASP A 7 15.90 -3.04 7.61
N TYR A 8 14.72 -3.40 7.08
CA TYR A 8 14.44 -4.79 6.75
C TYR A 8 15.33 -5.26 5.59
N LEU A 9 15.43 -4.45 4.53
CA LEU A 9 16.25 -4.76 3.35
C LEU A 9 17.75 -4.84 3.70
N LYS A 10 18.25 -3.94 4.55
CA LYS A 10 19.64 -3.98 5.06
C LYS A 10 19.93 -5.26 5.84
N ARG A 11 18.99 -5.72 6.67
CA ARG A 11 19.14 -7.00 7.40
C ARG A 11 19.22 -8.20 6.45
N LEU A 12 18.41 -8.21 5.39
CA LEU A 12 18.50 -9.25 4.36
C LEU A 12 19.83 -9.21 3.62
N LEU A 13 20.34 -8.02 3.32
CA LEU A 13 21.65 -7.87 2.67
C LEU A 13 22.77 -8.46 3.53
N VAL A 14 22.75 -8.18 4.85
CA VAL A 14 23.70 -8.77 5.80
C VAL A 14 23.58 -10.30 5.83
N ALA A 15 22.37 -10.86 5.78
CA ALA A 15 22.18 -12.31 5.75
C ALA A 15 22.79 -12.95 4.49
N VAL A 16 22.61 -12.32 3.32
CA VAL A 16 23.19 -12.80 2.06
C VAL A 16 24.72 -12.71 2.07
N GLU A 17 25.30 -11.67 2.66
CA GLU A 17 26.76 -11.56 2.82
C GLU A 17 27.32 -12.63 3.76
N LYS A 18 26.63 -12.92 4.87
CA LYS A 18 26.99 -14.03 5.77
C LYS A 18 26.96 -15.37 5.05
N PHE A 19 25.90 -15.63 4.29
CA PHE A 19 25.80 -16.85 3.46
C PHE A 19 26.95 -16.95 2.47
N LYS A 20 27.22 -15.89 1.71
CA LYS A 20 28.32 -15.87 0.75
C LYS A 20 29.66 -16.21 1.42
N LEU A 21 29.94 -15.62 2.58
CA LEU A 21 31.18 -15.89 3.30
C LEU A 21 31.28 -17.34 3.77
N ALA A 22 30.21 -17.88 4.37
CA ALA A 22 30.16 -19.28 4.78
C ALA A 22 30.31 -20.22 3.58
N PHE A 23 29.60 -19.94 2.50
CA PHE A 23 29.64 -20.71 1.26
C PHE A 23 31.05 -20.78 0.68
N GLU A 24 31.73 -19.63 0.52
CA GLU A 24 33.09 -19.63 -0.03
C GLU A 24 34.11 -20.34 0.89
N ARG A 25 33.93 -20.27 2.22
CA ARG A 25 34.77 -21.03 3.17
C ARG A 25 34.59 -22.54 2.98
N TRP A 26 33.35 -23.01 2.85
CA TRP A 26 33.09 -24.40 2.54
C TRP A 26 33.65 -24.78 1.16
N MET A 27 33.45 -23.96 0.13
CA MET A 27 33.97 -24.22 -1.22
C MET A 27 35.49 -24.35 -1.30
N GLN A 28 36.26 -23.75 -0.38
CA GLN A 28 37.71 -23.97 -0.29
C GLN A 28 38.10 -25.44 -0.04
N THR A 29 37.20 -26.22 0.56
CA THR A 29 37.38 -27.66 0.81
C THR A 29 36.91 -28.55 -0.35
N GLN A 30 36.26 -27.96 -1.36
CA GLN A 30 35.60 -28.68 -2.46
C GLN A 30 36.33 -28.50 -3.80
N ILE A 31 36.21 -29.49 -4.67
CA ILE A 31 36.51 -29.43 -6.11
C ILE A 31 35.21 -29.07 -6.81
N GLU A 32 35.27 -28.11 -7.73
CA GLU A 32 34.10 -27.60 -8.45
C GLU A 32 33.99 -28.21 -9.83
N PHE A 33 32.77 -28.53 -10.24
CA PHE A 33 32.43 -28.96 -11.58
C PHE A 33 31.21 -28.17 -12.08
N ASN A 34 31.14 -27.97 -13.39
CA ASN A 34 29.92 -27.47 -14.03
C ASN A 34 29.00 -28.63 -14.50
N HIS A 35 27.79 -28.30 -14.93
CA HIS A 35 26.84 -29.29 -15.44
C HIS A 35 27.32 -30.05 -16.68
N ALA A 36 28.17 -29.45 -17.51
CA ALA A 36 28.74 -30.11 -18.69
C ALA A 36 29.81 -31.14 -18.30
N GLU A 37 30.69 -30.80 -17.36
CA GLU A 37 31.73 -31.68 -16.80
C GLU A 37 31.12 -32.85 -16.03
N SER A 38 30.05 -32.59 -15.26
CA SER A 38 29.28 -33.61 -14.53
C SER A 38 28.29 -34.38 -15.41
N ARG A 39 28.16 -34.02 -16.70
CA ARG A 39 27.19 -34.59 -17.67
C ARG A 39 25.74 -34.60 -17.15
N GLY A 40 25.39 -33.72 -16.22
CA GLY A 40 24.07 -33.67 -15.56
C GLY A 40 23.71 -34.90 -14.71
N LEU A 41 24.67 -35.81 -14.46
CA LEU A 41 24.45 -37.05 -13.71
C LEU A 41 25.23 -37.09 -12.41
N PHE A 42 26.43 -36.50 -12.40
CA PHE A 42 27.32 -36.47 -11.25
C PHE A 42 27.12 -35.20 -10.41
N PRO A 43 27.59 -35.19 -9.15
CA PRO A 43 27.65 -33.99 -8.32
C PRO A 43 28.41 -32.85 -9.01
N THR A 44 28.04 -31.62 -8.71
CA THR A 44 28.75 -30.40 -9.15
C THR A 44 29.80 -29.93 -8.15
N VAL A 45 29.87 -30.56 -6.97
CA VAL A 45 30.96 -30.39 -6.02
C VAL A 45 31.38 -31.75 -5.44
N LYS A 46 32.67 -31.88 -5.12
CA LYS A 46 33.20 -33.05 -4.42
C LYS A 46 34.30 -32.63 -3.45
N THR A 47 34.30 -33.16 -2.24
CA THR A 47 35.32 -32.82 -1.24
C THR A 47 36.71 -33.24 -1.72
N LYS A 48 37.69 -32.34 -1.57
CA LYS A 48 39.09 -32.58 -1.93
C LYS A 48 39.64 -33.76 -1.13
N GLU A 49 40.53 -34.54 -1.75
CA GLU A 49 41.23 -35.61 -1.04
C GLU A 49 42.08 -35.03 0.11
N GLY A 50 42.12 -35.74 1.25
CA GLY A 50 42.90 -35.34 2.42
C GLY A 50 42.29 -34.25 3.31
N GLN A 51 41.06 -33.79 3.04
CA GLN A 51 40.35 -32.87 3.94
C GLN A 51 39.88 -33.57 5.22
N ASP A 52 39.93 -32.86 6.34
CA ASP A 52 39.31 -33.31 7.59
C ASP A 52 37.78 -33.27 7.46
N GLN A 53 37.16 -34.45 7.47
CA GLN A 53 35.71 -34.60 7.32
C GLN A 53 34.93 -33.89 8.43
N ALA A 54 35.46 -33.87 9.67
CA ALA A 54 34.80 -33.18 10.77
C ALA A 54 34.85 -31.65 10.63
N ALA A 55 35.87 -31.12 9.95
CA ALA A 55 35.96 -29.70 9.62
C ALA A 55 35.03 -29.34 8.44
N VAL A 56 34.95 -30.20 7.42
CA VAL A 56 34.04 -30.02 6.28
C VAL A 56 32.59 -29.99 6.73
N GLN A 57 32.17 -30.95 7.56
CA GLN A 57 30.80 -31.00 8.11
C GLN A 57 30.46 -29.76 8.94
N ARG A 58 31.41 -29.21 9.70
CA ARG A 58 31.19 -27.94 10.44
C ARG A 58 30.95 -26.78 9.49
N LEU A 59 31.73 -26.67 8.42
CA LEU A 59 31.51 -25.65 7.40
C LEU A 59 30.17 -25.82 6.68
N GLU A 60 29.73 -27.06 6.42
CA GLU A 60 28.41 -27.32 5.84
C GLU A 60 27.27 -26.84 6.73
N LEU A 61 27.38 -27.04 8.05
CA LEU A 61 26.41 -26.53 9.02
C LEU A 61 26.38 -25.00 9.03
N ASP A 62 27.54 -24.34 8.96
CA ASP A 62 27.63 -22.88 8.87
C ASP A 62 26.93 -22.35 7.60
N VAL A 63 27.10 -23.04 6.46
CA VAL A 63 26.41 -22.70 5.22
C VAL A 63 24.91 -22.89 5.35
N ALA A 64 24.46 -24.01 5.94
CA ALA A 64 23.04 -24.30 6.14
C ALA A 64 22.35 -23.25 7.02
N GLU A 65 22.98 -22.85 8.14
CA GLU A 65 22.46 -21.81 9.03
C GLU A 65 22.34 -20.47 8.28
N ALA A 66 23.38 -20.07 7.55
CA ALA A 66 23.39 -18.81 6.83
C ALA A 66 22.42 -18.81 5.63
N ALA A 67 22.22 -19.95 4.97
CA ALA A 67 21.30 -20.11 3.85
C ALA A 67 19.85 -19.83 4.25
N GLY A 68 19.43 -20.22 5.47
CA GLY A 68 18.08 -19.97 5.95
C GLY A 68 17.70 -18.49 5.95
N GLY A 69 18.63 -17.61 6.37
CA GLY A 69 18.45 -16.16 6.33
C GLY A 69 18.49 -15.58 4.91
N ALA A 70 19.39 -16.11 4.07
CA ALA A 70 19.60 -15.62 2.71
C ALA A 70 18.50 -16.05 1.73
N ALA A 71 17.87 -17.21 1.91
CA ALA A 71 16.77 -17.70 1.07
C ALA A 71 15.56 -16.74 1.05
N ARG A 72 15.29 -16.06 2.18
CA ARG A 72 14.23 -15.04 2.23
C ARG A 72 14.51 -13.88 1.28
N ALA A 73 15.78 -13.52 1.10
CA ALA A 73 16.17 -12.47 0.17
C ALA A 73 15.98 -12.89 -1.29
N VAL A 74 16.18 -14.18 -1.63
CA VAL A 74 15.91 -14.71 -2.98
C VAL A 74 14.44 -14.60 -3.32
N HIS A 75 13.55 -14.97 -2.39
CA HIS A 75 12.11 -14.84 -2.56
C HIS A 75 11.69 -13.38 -2.81
N ILE A 76 12.18 -12.44 -2.00
CA ILE A 76 11.82 -11.02 -2.11
C ILE A 76 12.35 -10.40 -3.41
N THR A 77 13.56 -10.78 -3.81
CA THR A 77 14.19 -10.24 -5.02
C THR A 77 13.77 -10.97 -6.29
N GLY A 78 13.05 -12.10 -6.18
CA GLY A 78 12.68 -12.96 -7.32
C GLY A 78 13.89 -13.52 -8.07
N ALA A 79 14.99 -13.80 -7.37
CA ALA A 79 16.25 -14.25 -7.98
C ALA A 79 16.33 -15.78 -8.19
N GLN A 80 15.19 -16.44 -8.38
CA GLN A 80 15.12 -17.87 -8.66
C GLN A 80 15.61 -18.17 -10.09
N ILE A 81 16.14 -19.38 -10.29
CA ILE A 81 16.53 -19.88 -11.61
C ILE A 81 15.52 -20.90 -12.12
N GLY A 82 15.34 -21.00 -13.44
CA GLY A 82 14.54 -22.05 -14.05
C GLY A 82 15.38 -23.32 -14.27
N VAL A 83 14.93 -24.44 -13.72
CA VAL A 83 15.53 -25.77 -13.92
C VAL A 83 14.56 -26.64 -14.73
N ALA A 84 15.04 -27.19 -15.85
CA ALA A 84 14.22 -28.00 -16.74
C ALA A 84 13.64 -29.22 -16.01
N GLY A 85 12.33 -29.42 -16.13
CA GLY A 85 11.61 -30.53 -15.48
C GLY A 85 11.33 -30.35 -13.98
N VAL A 86 11.89 -29.31 -13.33
CA VAL A 86 11.67 -29.02 -11.89
C VAL A 86 10.93 -27.70 -11.69
N GLY A 87 11.20 -26.69 -12.51
CA GLY A 87 10.60 -25.35 -12.40
C GLY A 87 11.54 -24.34 -11.75
N ALA A 88 10.97 -23.34 -11.07
CA ALA A 88 11.75 -22.29 -10.41
C ALA A 88 12.38 -22.82 -9.11
N VAL A 89 13.71 -22.71 -9.01
CA VAL A 89 14.50 -23.17 -7.87
C VAL A 89 15.26 -21.99 -7.28
N ASP A 90 15.40 -21.97 -5.96
CA ASP A 90 16.29 -21.07 -5.23
C ASP A 90 17.66 -21.74 -5.04
N PRO A 91 18.73 -21.29 -5.73
CA PRO A 91 20.05 -21.89 -5.58
C PRO A 91 20.65 -21.75 -4.18
N ILE A 92 20.33 -20.69 -3.44
CA ILE A 92 20.84 -20.48 -2.08
C ILE A 92 20.20 -21.48 -1.13
N ALA A 93 18.88 -21.70 -1.23
CA ALA A 93 18.19 -22.68 -0.38
C ALA A 93 18.56 -24.13 -0.73
N ASN A 94 18.95 -24.39 -1.98
CA ASN A 94 19.22 -25.73 -2.50
C ASN A 94 20.72 -26.03 -2.70
N TRP A 95 21.61 -25.24 -2.09
CA TRP A 95 23.05 -25.35 -2.26
C TRP A 95 23.59 -26.76 -1.97
N ALA A 96 23.02 -27.47 -0.99
CA ALA A 96 23.49 -28.78 -0.57
C ALA A 96 23.29 -29.86 -1.65
N LEU A 97 22.34 -29.67 -2.56
CA LEU A 97 22.08 -30.60 -3.67
C LEU A 97 23.24 -30.67 -4.67
N MET A 98 24.20 -29.75 -4.60
CA MET A 98 25.42 -29.81 -5.42
C MET A 98 26.28 -31.04 -5.14
N SER A 99 26.24 -31.55 -3.91
CA SER A 99 26.99 -32.75 -3.49
C SER A 99 26.28 -34.05 -3.88
N GLU A 100 25.02 -33.97 -4.34
CA GLU A 100 24.19 -35.11 -4.67
C GLU A 100 24.24 -35.47 -6.17
N PRO A 101 23.97 -36.74 -6.54
CA PRO A 101 23.76 -37.12 -7.93
C PRO A 101 22.62 -36.33 -8.56
N LYS A 102 22.74 -36.03 -9.86
CA LYS A 102 21.78 -35.18 -10.60
C LYS A 102 21.57 -33.82 -9.91
N ALA A 103 22.66 -33.20 -9.46
CA ALA A 103 22.66 -31.88 -8.85
C ALA A 103 21.82 -30.88 -9.66
N LEU A 104 20.91 -30.19 -8.98
CA LEU A 104 19.97 -29.23 -9.61
C LEU A 104 20.60 -27.87 -9.88
N VAL A 105 21.67 -27.55 -9.17
CA VAL A 105 22.36 -26.27 -9.20
C VAL A 105 23.86 -26.51 -9.22
N SER A 106 24.63 -25.54 -9.71
CA SER A 106 26.09 -25.55 -9.67
C SER A 106 26.63 -24.44 -8.76
N PRO A 107 27.92 -24.48 -8.37
CA PRO A 107 28.53 -23.40 -7.58
C PRO A 107 28.39 -22.02 -8.25
N LYS A 108 28.43 -21.99 -9.58
CA LYS A 108 28.22 -20.77 -10.35
C LYS A 108 26.81 -20.21 -10.11
N ASP A 109 25.78 -21.05 -10.13
CA ASP A 109 24.39 -20.61 -9.96
C ASP A 109 24.16 -20.03 -8.55
N VAL A 110 24.74 -20.66 -7.52
CA VAL A 110 24.69 -20.16 -6.15
C VAL A 110 25.36 -18.79 -6.03
N ARG A 111 26.58 -18.63 -6.58
CA ARG A 111 27.32 -17.36 -6.56
C ARG A 111 26.63 -16.26 -7.36
N THR A 112 26.16 -16.58 -8.56
CA THR A 112 25.43 -15.63 -9.41
C THR A 112 24.15 -15.19 -8.72
N THR A 113 23.39 -16.12 -8.12
CA THR A 113 22.19 -15.78 -7.34
C THR A 113 22.52 -14.85 -6.18
N ALA A 114 23.53 -15.17 -5.37
CA ALA A 114 23.94 -14.31 -4.25
C ALA A 114 24.34 -12.90 -4.73
N ALA A 115 25.07 -12.78 -5.85
CA ALA A 115 25.42 -11.49 -6.43
C ALA A 115 24.20 -10.71 -6.94
N THR A 116 23.28 -11.37 -7.66
CA THR A 116 22.04 -10.78 -8.16
C THR A 116 21.14 -10.29 -7.02
N VAL A 117 20.97 -11.10 -5.97
CA VAL A 117 20.21 -10.74 -4.77
C VAL A 117 20.79 -9.49 -4.12
N ARG A 118 22.12 -9.44 -3.92
CA ARG A 118 22.80 -8.26 -3.35
C ARG A 118 22.56 -7.00 -4.19
N GLY A 119 22.72 -7.10 -5.50
CA GLY A 119 22.48 -5.98 -6.41
C GLY A 119 21.04 -5.47 -6.34
N ARG A 120 20.06 -6.39 -6.36
CA ARG A 120 18.63 -6.05 -6.24
C ARG A 120 18.29 -5.45 -4.87
N LEU A 121 18.80 -6.01 -3.78
CA LEU A 121 18.59 -5.45 -2.44
C LEU A 121 19.18 -4.05 -2.31
N ASN A 122 20.38 -3.78 -2.85
CA ASN A 122 20.95 -2.44 -2.84
C ASN A 122 20.07 -1.44 -3.60
N ALA A 123 19.56 -1.81 -4.78
CA ALA A 123 18.64 -0.97 -5.52
C ALA A 123 17.34 -0.69 -4.73
N MET A 124 16.75 -1.73 -4.13
CA MET A 124 15.55 -1.59 -3.29
C MET A 124 15.80 -0.73 -2.04
N ILE A 125 16.99 -0.80 -1.43
CA ILE A 125 17.36 0.05 -0.29
C ILE A 125 17.40 1.50 -0.72
N VAL A 126 18.10 1.82 -1.82
CA VAL A 126 18.18 3.19 -2.34
C VAL A 126 16.79 3.74 -2.68
N GLU A 127 15.95 2.95 -3.36
CA GLU A 127 14.58 3.34 -3.66
C GLU A 127 13.74 3.56 -2.39
N SER A 128 13.86 2.66 -1.41
CA SER A 128 13.11 2.77 -0.16
C SER A 128 13.58 3.94 0.71
N GLU A 129 14.88 4.26 0.71
CA GLU A 129 15.44 5.41 1.43
C GLU A 129 15.00 6.72 0.76
N ALA A 130 15.04 6.81 -0.57
CA ALA A 130 14.52 7.97 -1.30
C ALA A 130 13.02 8.17 -1.06
N ALA A 131 12.24 7.09 -1.01
CA ALA A 131 10.82 7.15 -0.67
C ALA A 131 10.58 7.58 0.79
N ALA A 132 11.46 7.18 1.71
CA ALA A 132 11.40 7.56 3.13
C ALA A 132 11.87 9.01 3.37
N GLU A 133 12.85 9.51 2.63
CA GLU A 133 13.25 10.92 2.63
C GLU A 133 12.14 11.81 2.05
N SER A 134 11.36 11.28 1.11
CA SER A 134 10.15 11.94 0.59
C SER A 134 8.93 11.83 1.51
N ALA A 135 9.07 11.37 2.77
CA ALA A 135 7.99 11.25 3.77
C ALA A 135 7.42 12.60 4.27
N LEU A 136 7.25 13.56 3.36
CA LEU A 136 6.07 14.41 3.38
C LEU A 136 4.82 13.51 3.27
N PRO A 137 3.70 13.82 3.93
CA PRO A 137 2.46 13.07 3.73
C PRO A 137 2.15 13.00 2.23
N ALA A 138 2.30 11.82 1.63
CA ALA A 138 1.96 11.63 0.22
C ALA A 138 0.44 11.75 0.10
N PHE A 139 -0.02 12.79 -0.60
CA PHE A 139 -1.43 12.99 -0.84
C PHE A 139 -1.90 11.99 -1.92
N ALA A 140 -2.19 10.75 -1.50
CA ALA A 140 -2.59 9.67 -2.40
C ALA A 140 -4.13 9.58 -2.47
N PRO A 141 -4.74 9.65 -3.66
CA PRO A 141 -6.19 9.53 -3.81
C PRO A 141 -6.78 8.25 -3.18
N ALA A 142 -6.03 7.15 -3.23
CA ALA A 142 -6.44 5.87 -2.66
C ALA A 142 -6.60 5.89 -1.12
N GLN A 143 -6.06 6.91 -0.44
CA GLN A 143 -6.20 7.09 1.02
C GLN A 143 -7.34 8.05 1.38
N LEU A 144 -8.06 8.60 0.39
CA LEU A 144 -9.26 9.40 0.63
C LEU A 144 -10.38 8.51 1.21
N HIS A 145 -11.38 9.17 1.79
CA HIS A 145 -12.54 8.51 2.37
C HIS A 145 -13.22 7.58 1.33
N PRO A 146 -13.57 6.33 1.68
CA PRO A 146 -14.06 5.34 0.72
C PRO A 146 -15.23 5.83 -0.15
N VAL A 147 -16.24 6.49 0.45
CA VAL A 147 -17.39 7.04 -0.29
C VAL A 147 -16.96 8.04 -1.37
N VAL A 148 -15.96 8.86 -1.07
CA VAL A 148 -15.44 9.90 -1.98
C VAL A 148 -14.61 9.25 -3.08
N TRP A 149 -13.67 8.36 -2.72
CA TRP A 149 -12.78 7.74 -3.69
C TRP A 149 -13.49 6.76 -4.61
N SER A 150 -14.40 5.93 -4.09
CA SER A 150 -15.14 4.95 -4.90
C SER A 150 -15.94 5.60 -6.03
N ALA A 151 -16.48 6.81 -5.81
CA ALA A 151 -17.19 7.56 -6.84
C ALA A 151 -16.25 8.29 -7.82
N ALA A 152 -15.10 8.76 -7.34
CA ALA A 152 -14.13 9.49 -8.17
C ALA A 152 -13.26 8.57 -9.05
N ALA A 153 -12.94 7.36 -8.59
CA ALA A 153 -11.84 6.55 -9.11
C ALA A 153 -11.92 6.27 -10.61
N ALA A 154 -13.09 5.89 -11.13
CA ALA A 154 -13.26 5.59 -12.55
C ALA A 154 -12.93 6.81 -13.43
N HIS A 155 -13.51 7.97 -13.10
CA HIS A 155 -13.26 9.21 -13.83
C HIS A 155 -11.83 9.71 -13.66
N TRP A 156 -11.26 9.57 -12.45
CA TRP A 156 -9.87 9.92 -12.16
C TRP A 156 -8.89 9.17 -13.08
N THR A 157 -9.05 7.85 -13.22
CA THR A 157 -8.17 7.04 -14.09
C THR A 157 -8.26 7.43 -15.57
N THR A 158 -9.39 7.97 -16.00
CA THR A 158 -9.59 8.49 -17.36
C THR A 158 -9.24 9.97 -17.52
N HIS A 159 -8.59 10.59 -16.52
CA HIS A 159 -8.21 12.01 -16.48
C HIS A 159 -9.40 12.98 -16.62
N GLN A 160 -10.61 12.53 -16.25
CA GLN A 160 -11.84 13.35 -16.24
C GLN A 160 -12.02 13.97 -14.85
N TYR A 161 -11.07 14.82 -14.45
CA TYR A 161 -10.92 15.24 -13.06
C TYR A 161 -12.11 16.05 -12.51
N ARG A 162 -12.69 16.93 -13.31
CA ARG A 162 -13.91 17.67 -12.96
C ARG A 162 -15.10 16.75 -12.72
N VAL A 163 -15.23 15.71 -13.55
CA VAL A 163 -16.29 14.70 -13.37
C VAL A 163 -16.04 13.92 -12.08
N ALA A 164 -14.81 13.49 -11.83
CA ALA A 164 -14.42 12.80 -10.60
C ALA A 164 -14.80 13.60 -9.33
N VAL A 165 -14.54 14.91 -9.30
CA VAL A 165 -14.92 15.80 -8.18
C VAL A 165 -16.43 15.90 -8.03
N ARG A 166 -17.18 16.01 -9.14
CA ARG A 166 -18.64 16.08 -9.12
C ARG A 166 -19.26 14.80 -8.56
N GLU A 167 -18.87 13.64 -9.13
CA GLU A 167 -19.40 12.34 -8.70
C GLU A 167 -19.10 12.08 -7.23
N ALA A 168 -17.92 12.48 -6.74
CA ALA A 168 -17.58 12.35 -5.32
C ALA A 168 -18.49 13.20 -4.40
N ALA A 169 -18.81 14.44 -4.79
CA ALA A 169 -19.69 15.31 -4.03
C ALA A 169 -21.14 14.79 -3.99
N GLU A 170 -21.62 14.33 -5.15
CA GLU A 170 -22.95 13.73 -5.29
C GLU A 170 -23.06 12.43 -4.48
N ALA A 171 -22.08 11.54 -4.63
CA ALA A 171 -22.03 10.27 -3.90
C ALA A 171 -22.01 10.46 -2.38
N LEU A 172 -21.29 11.47 -1.87
CA LEU A 172 -21.30 11.77 -0.44
C LEU A 172 -22.70 12.17 0.04
N THR A 173 -23.40 13.00 -0.73
CA THR A 173 -24.76 13.43 -0.38
C THR A 173 -25.74 12.27 -0.46
N VAL A 174 -25.69 11.47 -1.52
CA VAL A 174 -26.52 10.26 -1.68
C VAL A 174 -26.26 9.25 -0.56
N HIS A 175 -25.00 9.03 -0.19
CA HIS A 175 -24.62 8.14 0.91
C HIS A 175 -25.31 8.56 2.22
N TRP A 176 -25.26 9.84 2.57
CA TRP A 176 -25.85 10.34 3.81
C TRP A 176 -27.38 10.45 3.77
N LYS A 177 -27.98 10.82 2.63
CA LYS A 177 -29.43 10.73 2.42
C LYS A 177 -29.93 9.31 2.65
N THR A 178 -29.23 8.33 2.09
CA THR A 178 -29.54 6.90 2.27
C THR A 178 -29.37 6.47 3.72
N ARG A 179 -28.25 6.84 4.36
CA ARG A 179 -27.97 6.51 5.77
C ARG A 179 -29.03 7.06 6.73
N LEU A 180 -29.60 8.22 6.42
CA LEU A 180 -30.62 8.90 7.21
C LEU A 180 -32.05 8.63 6.73
N GLY A 181 -32.24 7.79 5.71
CA GLY A 181 -33.57 7.51 5.12
C GLY A 181 -34.29 8.76 4.60
N ARG A 182 -33.54 9.80 4.18
CA ARG A 182 -34.09 11.11 3.83
C ARG A 182 -33.78 11.48 2.38
N HIS A 183 -34.74 11.23 1.50
CA HIS A 183 -34.61 11.47 0.05
C HIS A 183 -35.52 12.59 -0.48
N ASP A 184 -36.30 13.22 0.40
CA ASP A 184 -37.35 14.19 0.07
C ASP A 184 -36.84 15.63 -0.16
N ALA A 185 -35.55 15.90 0.06
CA ALA A 185 -34.97 17.23 0.03
C ALA A 185 -33.83 17.37 -0.99
N ASP A 186 -33.75 18.53 -1.64
CA ASP A 186 -32.59 18.93 -2.46
C ASP A 186 -31.31 18.94 -1.63
N ASP A 187 -30.15 18.73 -2.26
CA ASP A 187 -28.85 18.54 -1.58
C ASP A 187 -28.52 19.68 -0.59
N THR A 188 -28.68 20.93 -1.03
CA THR A 188 -28.43 22.11 -0.19
C THR A 188 -29.38 22.17 1.01
N VAL A 189 -30.67 21.85 0.79
CA VAL A 189 -31.70 21.86 1.84
C VAL A 189 -31.47 20.71 2.81
N PHE A 190 -31.09 19.54 2.30
CA PHE A 190 -30.74 18.37 3.07
C PHE A 190 -29.61 18.70 4.06
N TRP A 191 -28.49 19.26 3.59
CA TRP A 191 -27.36 19.59 4.46
C TRP A 191 -27.70 20.68 5.47
N GLN A 192 -28.38 21.76 5.04
CA GLN A 192 -28.83 22.82 5.95
C GLN A 192 -29.71 22.29 7.07
N GLN A 193 -30.72 21.49 6.74
CA GLN A 193 -31.66 21.02 7.75
C GLN A 193 -31.09 19.91 8.63
N THR A 194 -30.23 19.05 8.09
CA THR A 194 -29.65 17.91 8.81
C THR A 194 -28.54 18.33 9.78
N LEU A 195 -27.75 19.35 9.43
CA LEU A 195 -26.61 19.81 10.25
C LEU A 195 -26.93 21.04 11.12
N SER A 196 -28.05 21.73 10.87
CA SER A 196 -28.47 22.86 11.71
C SER A 196 -28.81 22.43 13.13
N ALA A 197 -28.68 23.38 14.06
CA ALA A 197 -29.06 23.20 15.45
C ALA A 197 -30.56 22.86 15.63
N GLY A 198 -30.88 22.32 16.81
CA GLY A 198 -32.24 21.94 17.22
C GLY A 198 -32.49 20.43 17.20
N ASP A 199 -33.66 20.05 17.67
CA ASP A 199 -34.07 18.64 17.80
C ASP A 199 -34.53 18.05 16.44
N PRO A 200 -34.39 16.73 16.24
CA PRO A 200 -34.91 16.07 15.05
C PRO A 200 -36.43 16.22 14.97
N GLN A 201 -36.93 16.32 13.73
CA GLN A 201 -38.38 16.31 13.44
C GLN A 201 -38.72 15.06 12.64
N LYS A 202 -40.01 14.71 12.57
CA LYS A 202 -40.45 13.51 11.85
C LYS A 202 -40.04 13.61 10.37
N GLY A 203 -39.28 12.63 9.89
CA GLY A 203 -38.71 12.62 8.53
C GLY A 203 -37.53 13.58 8.31
N ARG A 204 -37.06 14.27 9.35
CA ARG A 204 -35.94 15.23 9.30
C ARG A 204 -34.95 14.94 10.44
N PRO A 205 -34.18 13.84 10.33
CA PRO A 205 -33.14 13.51 11.30
C PRO A 205 -32.02 14.55 11.33
N LYS A 206 -31.26 14.54 12.42
CA LYS A 206 -30.16 15.45 12.68
C LYS A 206 -28.84 14.69 12.82
N LEU A 207 -27.77 15.25 12.26
CA LEU A 207 -26.41 14.80 12.56
C LEU A 207 -25.84 15.69 13.66
N VAL A 208 -25.45 15.07 14.77
CA VAL A 208 -25.03 15.77 15.98
C VAL A 208 -23.60 15.38 16.32
N TRP A 209 -22.73 16.38 16.47
CA TRP A 209 -21.38 16.13 16.97
C TRP A 209 -21.44 15.51 18.38
N PRO A 210 -20.74 14.40 18.63
CA PRO A 210 -20.82 13.65 19.87
C PRO A 210 -20.22 14.44 21.03
N GLY A 211 -20.66 14.10 22.25
CA GLY A 211 -20.17 14.69 23.49
C GLY A 211 -21.11 15.72 24.12
N ASP A 212 -20.63 16.33 25.21
CA ASP A 212 -21.41 17.25 26.04
C ASP A 212 -21.87 18.49 25.23
N PRO A 213 -23.20 18.73 25.08
CA PRO A 213 -23.74 19.92 24.44
C PRO A 213 -23.30 21.25 25.07
N ALA A 214 -22.96 21.26 26.36
CA ALA A 214 -22.53 22.48 27.06
C ALA A 214 -21.08 22.85 26.77
N SER A 215 -20.25 21.87 26.36
CA SER A 215 -18.84 22.06 26.03
C SER A 215 -18.63 23.06 24.88
N LYS A 216 -17.61 23.91 25.04
CA LYS A 216 -17.21 24.90 24.02
C LYS A 216 -16.84 24.23 22.70
N THR A 217 -16.14 23.09 22.75
CA THR A 217 -15.74 22.35 21.54
C THR A 217 -16.95 21.84 20.77
N THR A 218 -17.93 21.24 21.46
CA THR A 218 -19.17 20.74 20.84
C THR A 218 -19.97 21.88 20.21
N LYS A 219 -20.06 23.04 20.88
CA LYS A 219 -20.72 24.23 20.35
C LYS A 219 -20.02 24.77 19.10
N SER A 220 -18.68 24.86 19.12
CA SER A 220 -17.89 25.30 17.96
C SER A 220 -18.00 24.34 16.78
N MET A 221 -17.91 23.03 17.02
CA MET A 221 -18.04 22.02 15.95
C MET A 221 -19.44 22.03 15.33
N ARG A 222 -20.50 22.06 16.15
CA ARG A 222 -21.88 22.17 15.65
C ARG A 222 -22.08 23.44 14.82
N GLY A 223 -21.55 24.58 15.27
CA GLY A 223 -21.62 25.84 14.52
C GLY A 223 -20.81 25.86 13.23
N GLY A 224 -19.77 25.03 13.11
CA GLY A 224 -18.89 25.00 11.93
C GLY A 224 -19.29 23.98 10.86
N LEU A 225 -19.89 22.85 11.23
CA LEU A 225 -20.20 21.76 10.30
C LEU A 225 -21.26 22.13 9.26
N GLU A 226 -22.34 22.80 9.67
CA GLU A 226 -23.38 23.25 8.73
C GLU A 226 -22.83 24.23 7.68
N PRO A 227 -22.13 25.34 8.05
CA PRO A 227 -21.50 26.21 7.07
C PRO A 227 -20.49 25.50 6.17
N LEU A 228 -19.69 24.59 6.72
CA LEU A 228 -18.68 23.84 5.97
C LEU A 228 -19.32 22.94 4.91
N ALA A 229 -20.32 22.14 5.29
CA ALA A 229 -21.03 21.26 4.36
C ALA A 229 -21.75 22.07 3.26
N LYS A 230 -22.38 23.19 3.63
CA LYS A 230 -22.99 24.12 2.68
C LYS A 230 -21.96 24.71 1.72
N ALA A 231 -20.81 25.18 2.22
CA ALA A 231 -19.75 25.74 1.40
C ALA A 231 -19.19 24.71 0.41
N LEU A 232 -18.98 23.47 0.84
CA LEU A 232 -18.50 22.40 -0.03
C LEU A 232 -19.54 21.97 -1.07
N THR A 233 -20.82 21.86 -0.71
CA THR A 233 -21.89 21.58 -1.68
C THR A 233 -22.01 22.70 -2.73
N ASN A 234 -21.90 23.95 -2.28
CA ASN A 234 -21.89 25.12 -3.17
C ASN A 234 -20.62 25.17 -4.03
N LEU A 235 -19.48 24.66 -3.55
CA LEU A 235 -18.26 24.54 -4.33
C LEU A 235 -18.44 23.58 -5.50
N ALA A 236 -19.00 22.37 -5.28
CA ALA A 236 -19.35 21.45 -6.38
C ALA A 236 -20.27 22.10 -7.41
N THR A 237 -21.36 22.73 -6.93
CA THR A 237 -22.34 23.40 -7.79
C THR A 237 -21.69 24.57 -8.56
N GLY A 238 -20.92 25.39 -7.86
CA GLY A 238 -20.19 26.53 -8.41
C GLY A 238 -19.20 26.11 -9.49
N LEU A 239 -18.38 25.08 -9.24
CA LEU A 239 -17.43 24.55 -10.23
C LEU A 239 -18.11 24.07 -11.52
N ASN A 240 -19.35 23.57 -11.45
CA ASN A 240 -20.10 23.20 -12.64
C ASN A 240 -20.61 24.43 -13.42
N LEU A 241 -20.92 25.52 -12.72
CA LEU A 241 -21.48 26.75 -13.28
C LEU A 241 -20.40 27.72 -13.79
N THR A 242 -19.27 27.84 -13.10
CA THR A 242 -18.21 28.85 -13.36
C THR A 242 -17.24 28.45 -14.48
N VAL A 243 -17.31 27.22 -14.98
CA VAL A 243 -16.47 26.73 -16.10
C VAL A 243 -17.15 26.98 -17.46
N ARG A 244 -18.22 27.79 -17.50
CA ARG A 244 -18.67 28.42 -18.75
C ARG A 244 -17.74 29.58 -19.07
N ASN A 245 -16.70 29.32 -19.87
CA ASN A 245 -16.01 30.40 -20.55
C ASN A 245 -17.02 31.02 -21.54
N VAL A 246 -17.41 32.27 -21.31
CA VAL A 246 -18.52 32.94 -22.04
C VAL A 246 -18.13 33.24 -23.50
N THR A 247 -16.91 32.93 -23.92
CA THR A 247 -16.35 33.32 -25.22
C THR A 247 -15.88 32.16 -26.11
N THR A 248 -15.81 30.91 -25.65
CA THR A 248 -15.45 29.75 -26.50
C THR A 248 -16.13 28.47 -25.99
N HIS A 249 -16.72 27.67 -26.90
CA HIS A 249 -17.43 26.42 -26.58
C HIS A 249 -16.49 25.26 -26.19
N THR A 250 -15.52 25.51 -25.32
CA THR A 250 -14.62 24.49 -24.75
C THR A 250 -14.69 24.54 -23.23
N ARG A 251 -15.01 23.40 -22.61
CA ARG A 251 -15.00 23.25 -21.16
C ARG A 251 -13.55 23.01 -20.74
N ASP A 252 -12.95 23.93 -20.00
CA ASP A 252 -11.61 23.71 -19.46
C ASP A 252 -11.68 22.61 -18.37
N GLU A 253 -10.78 21.63 -18.45
CA GLU A 253 -10.65 20.55 -17.47
C GLU A 253 -9.82 21.03 -16.27
N LEU A 254 -10.04 20.46 -15.08
CA LEU A 254 -9.22 20.76 -13.91
C LEU A 254 -7.81 20.17 -14.08
N SER A 255 -6.80 20.84 -13.52
CA SER A 255 -5.53 20.15 -13.30
C SER A 255 -5.68 19.03 -12.26
N GLU A 256 -4.79 18.05 -12.31
CA GLU A 256 -4.76 16.94 -11.35
C GLU A 256 -4.66 17.45 -9.91
N GLN A 257 -3.78 18.43 -9.66
CA GLN A 257 -3.59 19.05 -8.36
C GLN A 257 -4.84 19.76 -7.85
N GLU A 258 -5.50 20.56 -8.68
CA GLU A 258 -6.74 21.25 -8.30
C GLU A 258 -7.85 20.27 -7.94
N ALA A 259 -8.00 19.21 -8.72
CA ALA A 259 -9.00 18.17 -8.45
C ALA A 259 -8.69 17.39 -7.18
N MET A 260 -7.41 17.11 -6.94
CA MET A 260 -6.92 16.46 -5.73
C MET A 260 -7.31 17.23 -4.47
N GLU A 261 -7.05 18.54 -4.43
CA GLU A 261 -7.37 19.42 -3.30
C GLU A 261 -8.87 19.45 -3.01
N ARG A 262 -9.70 19.39 -4.06
CA ARG A 262 -11.17 19.36 -3.92
C ARG A 262 -11.64 18.02 -3.36
N LEU A 263 -11.12 16.90 -3.88
CA LEU A 263 -11.40 15.58 -3.33
C LEU A 263 -10.92 15.45 -1.87
N ALA A 264 -9.81 16.09 -1.51
CA ALA A 264 -9.33 16.20 -0.14
C ALA A 264 -10.37 16.81 0.80
N ALA A 265 -10.97 17.92 0.39
CA ALA A 265 -11.96 18.64 1.18
C ALA A 265 -13.21 17.78 1.43
N TYR A 266 -13.72 17.09 0.39
CA TYR A 266 -14.84 16.15 0.57
C TYR A 266 -14.46 14.95 1.43
N SER A 267 -13.27 14.40 1.24
CA SER A 267 -12.78 13.30 2.07
C SER A 267 -12.67 13.69 3.53
N TYR A 268 -12.24 14.92 3.82
CA TYR A 268 -12.16 15.43 5.18
C TYR A 268 -13.56 15.64 5.78
N LEU A 269 -14.48 16.26 5.04
CA LEU A 269 -15.88 16.39 5.47
C LEU A 269 -16.50 15.02 5.78
N ALA A 270 -16.33 14.04 4.90
CA ALA A 270 -16.87 12.69 5.10
C ALA A 270 -16.39 12.06 6.42
N ARG A 271 -15.09 12.19 6.74
CA ARG A 271 -14.54 11.74 8.03
C ARG A 271 -15.12 12.49 9.22
N LEU A 272 -15.37 13.80 9.12
CA LEU A 272 -16.03 14.56 10.18
C LEU A 272 -17.47 14.09 10.38
N LEU A 273 -18.21 13.86 9.30
CA LEU A 273 -19.59 13.40 9.38
C LEU A 273 -19.68 11.99 9.99
N ASP A 274 -18.73 11.11 9.70
CA ASP A 274 -18.67 9.76 10.29
C ASP A 274 -18.49 9.77 11.81
N THR A 275 -17.98 10.87 12.37
CA THR A 275 -17.92 11.02 13.84
C THR A 275 -19.22 11.52 14.44
N CYS A 276 -20.20 11.94 13.65
CA CYS A 276 -21.48 12.46 14.15
C CYS A 276 -22.48 11.34 14.46
N ASP A 277 -23.29 11.55 15.49
CA ASP A 277 -24.42 10.69 15.83
C ASP A 277 -25.66 11.10 15.01
N ALA A 278 -26.31 10.12 14.38
CA ALA A 278 -27.60 10.33 13.74
C ALA A 278 -28.72 10.25 14.78
N ARG A 279 -29.52 11.32 14.93
CA ARG A 279 -30.67 11.36 15.83
C ARG A 279 -31.98 11.40 15.05
N HIS A 280 -32.87 10.49 15.39
CA HIS A 280 -34.25 10.46 14.89
C HIS A 280 -35.23 10.82 16.01
N VAL A 281 -36.48 11.14 15.66
CA VAL A 281 -37.52 11.47 16.66
C VAL A 281 -37.73 10.33 17.65
N ASP A 282 -37.54 9.09 17.21
CA ASP A 282 -37.77 7.90 18.04
C ASP A 282 -36.66 7.64 19.08
N ASP A 283 -35.51 8.33 19.01
CA ASP A 283 -34.41 8.22 19.99
C ASP A 283 -34.60 9.07 21.26
N THR A 284 -35.75 9.76 21.41
CA THR A 284 -36.03 10.62 22.58
C THR A 284 -36.77 9.92 23.73
N THR A 285 -37.01 8.61 23.63
CA THR A 285 -37.57 7.79 24.72
C THR A 285 -36.60 6.70 25.15
N GLU A 286 -35.66 7.04 26.04
CA GLU A 286 -35.20 6.21 27.17
C GLU A 286 -33.97 6.86 27.83
N THR A 287 -34.23 7.75 28.78
CA THR A 287 -33.42 7.85 30.00
C THR A 287 -34.37 8.29 31.11
N VAL A 288 -34.62 7.35 32.02
CA VAL A 288 -35.35 7.47 33.28
C VAL A 288 -34.64 8.43 34.22
#